data_AF-A0A496U5L5-F1
#
_entry.id   AF-A0A496U5L5-F1
#
_cell.length_a   1.000
_cell.length_b   1.000
_cell.length_c   1.000
_cell.angle_alpha   90.00
_cell.angle_beta   90.00
_cell.angle_gamma   90.00
#
_symmetry.space_group_name_H-M   'P 1'
#
loop_
_entity.id
_entity.type
_entity.pdbx_description
1 polymer ?
#
loop_
_entity_poly.entity_id
_entity_poly.type
_entity_poly.pdbx_seq_one_letter_code
_entity_poly.pdbx_strand_id
1 'polypeptide(L)'
;MYTKIIELHRKIDEVFSPFRAIDYMEEIIRFHRIQSTSGLKNATEYVAELLNSLDVSAWPLAIPMNEGMEFEGFPGFQSWEIKEAKLWMIQPERRKLADFDDSVFHIFQRSSLAEGKFELFVAERNMDIDYYLKLDNLADKFILTDKPQYVKDILEVAGIVSEHTREGVEDALLYHSFWWDGTEAKKIPGFVIYKKDANYIRKLQKEGKRIIVKAHVSADFGPGYHYIAECEIKGTGEGEILLIAHLCHPKGEANDNVSGVVSLIEALRSIKHLINKGELDPPLRTIRTLFVPEIYGSVAYLSQRSNLHSAIVGGLNLDMVGQSLDKSGGSFLVEKEPWSAPGFTSSLVNYLKDFVIPHYKGTSPVIQYPSIRYSSTPFSGGSDHIVLNDPYVGIPTSMIIQWPDKFYHSSKDKVENIDPEALKRAGITAALYAYMLATAQEKDVNNIGEIVLLEAKRTLLEEKKNQLINTGTLKFERLKLVYNYYLKAIQSIRKIVDIDVSPLLKRWTSFYRNEISGQIEDTIKERRRSSVVYIRNFKSPVTWWVRKNILSKEERRDALKFHFGLKNSEKFNEIEFIYLVDGRRTIEDIKNFLEVAENHEINPEIYNKYVELTEKTGIIKRKGE
;
A
#
# COMPACT_ATOMS: atom_id res chain seq x y z
N MET A 1 19.40 13.04 -22.62
CA MET A 1 18.74 12.61 -21.37
C MET A 1 19.76 12.27 -20.29
N TYR A 2 20.67 11.31 -20.49
CA TYR A 2 21.68 10.89 -19.50
C TYR A 2 22.44 12.06 -18.82
N THR A 3 23.08 12.95 -19.60
CA THR A 3 23.80 14.11 -19.04
C THR A 3 22.89 15.04 -18.23
N LYS A 4 21.65 15.26 -18.70
CA LYS A 4 20.62 16.06 -18.00
C LYS A 4 20.27 15.41 -16.64
N ILE A 5 20.16 14.08 -16.58
CA ILE A 5 19.91 13.35 -15.33
C ILE A 5 21.08 13.47 -14.37
N ILE A 6 22.32 13.28 -14.84
CA ILE A 6 23.51 13.41 -13.99
C ILE A 6 23.61 14.81 -13.40
N GLU A 7 23.41 15.84 -14.23
CA GLU A 7 23.49 17.22 -13.76
C GLU A 7 22.38 17.52 -12.75
N LEU A 8 21.14 17.09 -13.03
CA LEU A 8 20.01 17.25 -12.13
C LEU A 8 20.23 16.48 -10.82
N HIS A 9 20.69 15.23 -10.89
CA HIS A 9 21.04 14.41 -9.74
C HIS A 9 22.09 15.12 -8.88
N ARG A 10 23.19 15.59 -9.48
CA ARG A 10 24.24 16.33 -8.77
C ARG A 10 23.68 17.56 -8.04
N LYS A 11 22.90 18.39 -8.74
CA LYS A 11 22.30 19.61 -8.16
C LYS A 11 21.37 19.28 -6.98
N ILE A 12 20.52 18.25 -7.12
CA ILE A 12 19.61 17.83 -6.04
C ILE A 12 20.41 17.22 -4.89
N ASP A 13 21.37 16.33 -5.17
CA ASP A 13 22.17 15.64 -4.16
C ASP A 13 23.00 16.60 -3.29
N GLU A 14 23.49 17.70 -3.87
CA GLU A 14 24.20 18.78 -3.18
C GLU A 14 23.34 19.53 -2.17
N VAL A 15 22.02 19.64 -2.41
CA VAL A 15 21.12 20.40 -1.55
C VAL A 15 20.24 19.51 -0.66
N PHE A 16 19.97 18.27 -1.05
CA PHE A 16 19.11 17.34 -0.32
C PHE A 16 19.82 16.91 0.98
N SER A 17 19.16 17.10 2.11
CA SER A 17 19.65 16.73 3.43
C SER A 17 18.80 15.63 4.05
N PRO A 18 19.29 14.38 4.12
CA PRO A 18 18.56 13.32 4.79
C PRO A 18 18.46 13.53 6.31
N PHE A 19 19.39 14.28 6.92
CA PHE A 19 19.32 14.62 8.35
C PHE A 19 18.20 15.61 8.63
N ARG A 20 17.98 16.59 7.75
CA ARG A 20 16.81 17.48 7.84
C ARG A 20 15.50 16.72 7.70
N ALA A 21 15.47 15.72 6.81
CA ALA A 21 14.33 14.82 6.68
C ALA A 21 14.08 14.02 7.97
N ILE A 22 15.13 13.61 8.69
CA ILE A 22 15.02 13.00 10.02
C ILE A 22 14.50 14.00 11.05
N ASP A 23 14.99 15.25 11.06
CA ASP A 23 14.46 16.28 11.97
C ASP A 23 12.95 16.49 11.77
N TYR A 24 12.48 16.53 10.52
CA TYR A 24 11.05 16.59 10.20
C TYR A 24 10.30 15.34 10.65
N MET A 25 10.92 14.16 10.51
CA MET A 25 10.34 12.90 10.95
C MET A 25 10.13 12.90 12.46
N GLU A 26 11.14 13.30 13.23
CA GLU A 26 11.06 13.37 14.69
C GLU A 26 9.91 14.28 15.17
N GLU A 27 9.59 15.34 14.44
CA GLU A 27 8.43 16.19 14.74
C GLU A 27 7.09 15.52 14.36
N ILE A 28 7.00 14.93 13.16
CA ILE A 28 5.76 14.29 12.68
C ILE A 28 5.38 13.08 13.53
N ILE A 29 6.33 12.26 13.97
CA ILE A 29 6.04 11.06 14.76
C ILE A 29 5.55 11.36 16.18
N ARG A 30 5.61 12.62 16.65
CA ARG A 30 5.05 13.01 17.95
C ARG A 30 3.53 12.91 17.97
N PHE A 31 2.88 13.03 16.80
CA PHE A 31 1.45 12.94 16.66
C PHE A 31 0.97 11.47 16.60
N HIS A 32 -0.17 11.19 17.23
CA HIS A 32 -0.86 9.90 17.08
C HIS A 32 -1.79 9.96 15.86
N ARG A 33 -1.20 9.76 14.67
CA ARG A 33 -1.79 10.08 13.35
C ARG A 33 -2.76 9.01 12.85
N ILE A 34 -3.62 8.47 13.70
CA ILE A 34 -4.64 7.52 13.26
C ILE A 34 -5.66 8.25 12.37
N GLN A 35 -6.22 7.54 11.39
CA GLN A 35 -7.20 8.16 10.49
C GLN A 35 -8.42 8.64 11.27
N SER A 36 -8.92 9.82 10.91
CA SER A 36 -10.03 10.48 11.61
C SER A 36 -9.72 10.90 13.05
N THR A 37 -8.46 11.20 13.39
CA THR A 37 -8.12 11.74 14.71
C THR A 37 -7.55 13.15 14.65
N SER A 38 -7.62 13.84 15.79
CA SER A 38 -6.98 15.13 16.05
C SER A 38 -5.47 15.06 15.83
N GLY A 39 -4.85 13.92 16.14
CA GLY A 39 -3.43 13.68 15.86
C GLY A 39 -3.11 13.73 14.37
N LEU A 40 -3.94 13.11 13.51
CA LEU A 40 -3.74 13.22 12.06
C LEU A 40 -4.03 14.64 11.56
N LYS A 41 -5.11 15.27 12.05
CA LYS A 41 -5.41 16.69 11.73
C LYS A 41 -4.22 17.59 11.99
N ASN A 42 -3.65 17.52 13.19
CA ASN A 42 -2.52 18.36 13.61
C ASN A 42 -1.26 18.05 12.78
N ALA A 43 -1.01 16.78 12.46
CA ALA A 43 0.10 16.41 11.57
C ALA A 43 -0.08 16.95 10.15
N THR A 44 -1.31 16.91 9.62
CA THR A 44 -1.66 17.49 8.31
C THR A 44 -1.43 19.00 8.29
N GLU A 45 -1.88 19.71 9.32
CA GLU A 45 -1.66 21.16 9.47
C GLU A 45 -0.17 21.48 9.59
N TYR A 46 0.57 20.75 10.43
CA TYR A 46 2.02 20.88 10.56
C TYR A 46 2.77 20.67 9.25
N VAL A 47 2.44 19.61 8.49
CA VAL A 47 3.10 19.34 7.20
C VAL A 47 2.83 20.46 6.19
N ALA A 48 1.59 20.98 6.15
CA ALA A 48 1.27 22.11 5.27
C ALA A 48 2.02 23.38 5.68
N GLU A 49 2.08 23.71 6.97
CA GLU A 49 2.86 24.85 7.48
C GLU A 49 4.35 24.71 7.19
N LEU A 50 4.90 23.51 7.41
CA LEU A 50 6.30 23.20 7.11
C LEU A 50 6.61 23.43 5.63
N LEU A 51 5.80 22.90 4.71
CA LEU A 51 6.00 23.09 3.27
C LEU A 51 5.92 24.57 2.87
N ASN A 52 4.97 25.33 3.41
CA ASN A 52 4.88 26.76 3.14
C ASN A 52 6.11 27.52 3.64
N SER A 53 6.67 27.14 4.80
CA SER A 53 7.93 27.71 5.32
C SER A 53 9.15 27.41 4.43
N LEU A 54 9.03 26.42 3.56
CA LEU A 54 10.02 25.99 2.57
C LEU A 54 9.73 26.55 1.16
N ASP A 55 8.88 27.56 1.06
CA ASP A 55 8.37 28.17 -0.17
C ASP A 55 7.59 27.21 -1.08
N VAL A 56 7.10 26.09 -0.56
CA VAL A 56 6.26 25.14 -1.30
C VAL A 56 4.80 25.34 -0.90
N SER A 57 3.96 25.77 -1.83
CA SER A 57 2.54 26.05 -1.56
C SER A 57 1.82 24.80 -1.08
N ALA A 58 1.27 24.83 0.13
CA ALA A 58 0.51 23.71 0.69
C ALA A 58 -0.68 24.17 1.53
N TRP A 59 -1.72 23.35 1.60
CA TRP A 59 -2.90 23.61 2.42
C TRP A 59 -3.48 22.31 2.99
N PRO A 60 -4.04 22.37 4.21
CA PRO A 60 -4.80 21.26 4.76
C PRO A 60 -6.19 21.19 4.13
N LEU A 61 -6.65 19.98 3.85
CA LEU A 61 -8.02 19.65 3.45
C LEU A 61 -8.66 18.75 4.51
N ALA A 62 -9.94 18.96 4.76
CA ALA A 62 -10.76 18.09 5.59
C ALA A 62 -12.00 17.66 4.79
N ILE A 63 -12.04 16.40 4.37
CA ILE A 63 -13.19 15.82 3.67
C ILE A 63 -14.05 15.08 4.69
N PRO A 64 -15.31 15.49 4.96
CA PRO A 64 -16.19 14.78 5.89
C PRO A 64 -16.38 13.32 5.48
N MET A 65 -16.34 12.38 6.42
CA MET A 65 -16.49 10.94 6.17
C MET A 65 -17.26 10.23 7.29
N ASN A 66 -18.43 10.74 7.66
CA ASN A 66 -19.22 10.17 8.75
C ASN A 66 -19.81 8.79 8.41
N GLU A 67 -20.27 8.08 9.44
CA GLU A 67 -21.08 6.87 9.27
C GLU A 67 -22.26 7.15 8.31
N GLY A 68 -22.49 6.22 7.37
CA GLY A 68 -23.49 6.36 6.31
C GLY A 68 -23.02 7.13 5.07
N MET A 69 -21.85 7.78 5.10
CA MET A 69 -21.18 8.27 3.88
C MET A 69 -20.42 7.15 3.19
N GLU A 70 -20.21 7.28 1.88
CA GLU A 70 -19.45 6.31 1.09
C GLU A 70 -18.68 7.01 -0.02
N PHE A 71 -17.45 6.58 -0.26
CA PHE A 71 -16.57 7.06 -1.33
C PHE A 71 -16.23 5.89 -2.25
N GLU A 72 -16.94 5.79 -3.38
CA GLU A 72 -16.72 4.73 -4.37
C GLU A 72 -16.61 3.34 -3.70
N GLY A 73 -17.57 2.99 -2.83
CA GLY A 73 -17.61 1.70 -2.13
C GLY A 73 -16.80 1.62 -0.83
N PHE A 74 -15.97 2.61 -0.51
CA PHE A 74 -15.29 2.71 0.80
C PHE A 74 -16.20 3.45 1.80
N PRO A 75 -16.59 2.81 2.92
CA PRO A 75 -17.49 3.41 3.90
C PRO A 75 -16.80 4.49 4.75
N GLY A 76 -17.54 5.55 5.07
CA GLY A 76 -17.16 6.53 6.07
C GLY A 76 -17.35 6.00 7.49
N PHE A 77 -16.60 6.55 8.44
CA PHE A 77 -16.62 6.15 9.85
C PHE A 77 -16.36 7.34 10.79
N GLN A 78 -16.85 7.23 12.02
CA GLN A 78 -16.67 8.26 13.06
C GLN A 78 -15.19 8.56 13.36
N SER A 79 -14.91 9.76 13.87
CA SER A 79 -13.63 10.03 14.53
C SER A 79 -13.51 9.26 15.84
N TRP A 80 -12.27 9.10 16.30
CA TRP A 80 -11.95 8.37 17.52
C TRP A 80 -10.81 9.06 18.26
N GLU A 81 -11.08 9.50 19.49
CA GLU A 81 -10.08 10.17 20.34
C GLU A 81 -9.87 9.38 21.62
N ILE A 82 -8.71 8.73 21.75
CA ILE A 82 -8.34 8.03 22.98
C ILE A 82 -7.77 9.00 24.01
N LYS A 83 -8.24 8.90 25.25
CA LYS A 83 -7.75 9.69 26.40
C LYS A 83 -6.91 8.83 27.34
N GLU A 84 -7.39 7.63 27.67
CA GLU A 84 -6.73 6.72 28.60
C GLU A 84 -7.11 5.27 28.26
N ALA A 85 -6.15 4.34 28.35
CA ALA A 85 -6.47 2.92 28.35
C ALA A 85 -5.49 2.12 29.22
N LYS A 86 -6.03 1.31 30.13
CA LYS A 86 -5.26 0.50 31.09
C LYS A 86 -5.88 -0.88 31.25
N LEU A 87 -5.03 -1.90 31.22
CA LEU A 87 -5.39 -3.28 31.51
C LEU A 87 -4.49 -3.83 32.62
N TRP A 88 -5.13 -4.31 33.68
CA TRP A 88 -4.45 -4.95 34.81
C TRP A 88 -4.98 -6.35 35.01
N MET A 89 -4.11 -7.33 35.19
CA MET A 89 -4.49 -8.55 35.88
C MET A 89 -4.64 -8.21 37.37
N ILE A 90 -5.76 -8.59 37.98
CA ILE A 90 -6.04 -8.37 39.41
C ILE A 90 -6.19 -9.68 40.20
N GLN A 91 -6.40 -10.79 39.49
CA GLN A 91 -6.33 -12.15 40.03
C GLN A 91 -5.60 -13.05 39.03
N PRO A 92 -4.77 -14.00 39.50
CA PRO A 92 -4.50 -14.34 40.90
C PRO A 92 -3.58 -13.35 41.64
N GLU A 93 -2.88 -12.50 40.89
CA GLU A 93 -2.02 -11.44 41.42
C GLU A 93 -2.26 -10.14 40.67
N ARG A 94 -1.77 -9.03 41.24
CA ARG A 94 -1.85 -7.72 40.61
C ARG A 94 -0.66 -7.49 39.67
N ARG A 95 -0.92 -7.34 38.37
CA ARG A 95 0.10 -7.10 37.34
C ARG A 95 -0.42 -6.14 36.26
N LYS A 96 0.39 -5.15 35.88
CA LYS A 96 0.07 -4.27 34.74
C LYS A 96 0.32 -5.04 33.44
N LEU A 97 -0.66 -5.06 32.54
CA LEU A 97 -0.56 -5.77 31.26
C LEU A 97 -0.47 -4.80 30.07
N ALA A 98 -1.21 -3.71 30.11
CA ALA A 98 -1.27 -2.72 29.05
C ALA A 98 -1.53 -1.32 29.63
N ASP A 99 -0.85 -0.31 29.09
CA ASP A 99 -0.99 1.09 29.49
C ASP A 99 -0.73 1.98 28.27
N PHE A 100 -1.72 2.75 27.84
CA PHE A 100 -1.60 3.63 26.67
C PHE A 100 -0.51 4.70 26.84
N ASP A 101 -0.29 5.16 28.08
CA ASP A 101 0.74 6.15 28.38
C ASP A 101 2.16 5.56 28.24
N ASP A 102 2.33 4.25 28.50
CA ASP A 102 3.61 3.57 28.26
C ASP A 102 3.86 3.37 26.76
N SER A 103 2.80 3.03 26.01
CA SER A 103 2.86 2.83 24.56
C SER A 103 1.48 2.91 23.91
N VAL A 104 1.36 3.70 22.85
CA VAL A 104 0.12 3.81 22.06
C VAL A 104 -0.34 2.51 21.39
N PHE A 105 0.55 1.51 21.33
CA PHE A 105 0.27 0.19 20.76
C PHE A 105 -0.47 -0.73 21.71
N HIS A 106 -0.57 -0.38 22.99
CA HIS A 106 -1.28 -1.20 23.99
C HIS A 106 -2.79 -1.25 23.79
N ILE A 107 -3.35 -0.41 22.91
CA ILE A 107 -4.77 -0.37 22.57
C ILE A 107 -4.96 -0.65 21.08
N PHE A 108 -6.03 -1.36 20.76
CA PHE A 108 -6.53 -1.43 19.40
C PHE A 108 -7.09 -0.06 19.05
N GLN A 109 -6.61 0.52 17.95
CA GLN A 109 -7.19 1.75 17.44
C GLN A 109 -8.68 1.54 17.21
N ARG A 110 -9.49 2.57 17.48
CA ARG A 110 -10.95 2.47 17.38
C ARG A 110 -11.59 1.51 18.41
N SER A 111 -10.95 1.32 19.57
CA SER A 111 -11.55 0.60 20.72
C SER A 111 -12.71 1.36 21.35
N SER A 112 -13.70 0.63 21.85
CA SER A 112 -14.79 1.21 22.65
C SER A 112 -14.39 1.46 24.11
N LEU A 113 -15.28 2.19 24.80
CA LEU A 113 -15.21 2.43 26.23
C LEU A 113 -15.26 1.11 27.02
N ALA A 114 -14.50 1.06 28.12
CA ALA A 114 -14.53 -0.06 29.06
C ALA A 114 -14.31 0.45 30.48
N GLU A 115 -15.09 -0.03 31.44
CA GLU A 115 -14.81 0.11 32.87
C GLU A 115 -15.36 -1.13 33.57
N GLY A 116 -14.48 -1.89 34.21
CA GLY A 116 -14.92 -3.04 35.00
C GLY A 116 -13.90 -4.15 35.13
N LYS A 117 -14.39 -5.27 35.69
CA LYS A 117 -13.63 -6.49 35.89
C LYS A 117 -14.22 -7.57 34.99
N PHE A 118 -13.36 -8.26 34.26
CA PHE A 118 -13.74 -9.29 33.31
C PHE A 118 -12.93 -10.55 33.56
N GLU A 119 -13.56 -11.70 33.41
CA GLU A 119 -12.82 -12.95 33.30
C GLU A 119 -12.04 -12.96 31.98
N LEU A 120 -10.78 -13.38 32.02
CA LEU A 120 -9.96 -13.53 30.83
C LEU A 120 -9.94 -15.00 30.41
N PHE A 121 -10.67 -15.33 29.35
CA PHE A 121 -10.54 -16.59 28.64
C PHE A 121 -9.23 -16.58 27.84
N VAL A 122 -8.48 -17.67 27.86
CA VAL A 122 -7.19 -17.76 27.17
C VAL A 122 -7.33 -18.81 26.08
N ALA A 123 -7.38 -18.37 24.82
CA ALA A 123 -7.48 -19.25 23.65
C ALA A 123 -6.16 -19.99 23.43
N GLU A 124 -6.18 -21.17 22.84
CA GLU A 124 -4.95 -21.85 22.41
C GLU A 124 -4.27 -21.07 21.26
N ARG A 125 -2.92 -21.11 21.22
CA ARG A 125 -2.13 -20.38 20.21
C ARG A 125 -2.04 -21.15 18.90
N ASN A 126 -1.80 -20.42 17.81
CA ASN A 126 -1.60 -20.97 16.47
C ASN A 126 -2.76 -21.83 15.98
N MET A 127 -3.96 -21.61 16.52
CA MET A 127 -5.15 -22.32 16.10
C MET A 127 -5.77 -21.68 14.85
N ASP A 128 -6.39 -22.51 14.02
CA ASP A 128 -7.16 -22.08 12.86
C ASP A 128 -8.52 -21.50 13.26
N ILE A 129 -9.26 -21.00 12.27
CA ILE A 129 -10.59 -20.43 12.48
C ILE A 129 -11.60 -21.45 13.03
N ASP A 130 -11.45 -22.75 12.73
CA ASP A 130 -12.38 -23.80 13.16
C ASP A 130 -12.32 -24.05 14.66
N TYR A 131 -11.16 -23.88 15.28
CA TYR A 131 -11.05 -23.84 16.74
C TYR A 131 -11.91 -22.71 17.33
N TYR A 132 -11.77 -21.49 16.83
CA TYR A 132 -12.48 -20.34 17.38
C TYR A 132 -13.99 -20.45 17.19
N LEU A 133 -14.46 -21.00 16.07
CA LEU A 133 -15.88 -21.18 15.79
C LEU A 133 -16.60 -22.16 16.73
N LYS A 134 -15.84 -23.01 17.43
CA LYS A 134 -16.35 -23.94 18.45
C LYS A 134 -16.41 -23.32 19.84
N LEU A 135 -15.84 -22.12 20.03
CA LEU A 135 -15.89 -21.42 21.30
C LEU A 135 -17.27 -20.79 21.50
N ASP A 136 -17.84 -20.97 22.68
CA ASP A 136 -19.12 -20.44 23.11
C ASP A 136 -19.02 -19.81 24.52
N ASN A 137 -20.08 -19.14 24.98
CA ASN A 137 -20.17 -18.57 26.33
C ASN A 137 -19.05 -17.57 26.69
N LEU A 138 -18.70 -16.69 25.75
CA LEU A 138 -17.66 -15.66 25.92
C LEU A 138 -18.19 -14.22 25.95
N ALA A 139 -19.51 -14.02 25.83
CA ALA A 139 -20.11 -12.69 25.64
C ALA A 139 -19.81 -11.68 26.76
N ASP A 140 -19.58 -12.17 27.98
CA ASP A 140 -19.22 -11.41 29.19
C ASP A 140 -17.72 -11.48 29.54
N LYS A 141 -16.91 -12.16 28.72
CA LYS A 141 -15.49 -12.41 28.96
C LYS A 141 -14.60 -11.64 28.00
N PHE A 142 -13.40 -11.34 28.47
CA PHE A 142 -12.29 -10.95 27.59
C PHE A 142 -11.61 -12.22 27.07
N ILE A 143 -11.00 -12.14 25.89
CA ILE A 143 -10.26 -13.27 25.30
C ILE A 143 -8.83 -12.89 24.95
N LEU A 144 -7.85 -13.67 25.44
CA LEU A 144 -6.45 -13.59 25.05
C LEU A 144 -6.18 -14.48 23.82
N THR A 145 -5.66 -13.90 22.74
CA THR A 145 -5.49 -14.58 21.44
C THR A 145 -4.33 -14.02 20.60
N ASP A 146 -3.73 -14.85 19.76
CA ASP A 146 -2.80 -14.46 18.70
C ASP A 146 -3.48 -14.23 17.33
N LYS A 147 -4.81 -14.44 17.26
CA LYS A 147 -5.66 -14.24 16.07
C LYS A 147 -6.82 -13.27 16.36
N PRO A 148 -6.54 -12.01 16.77
CA PRO A 148 -7.59 -11.08 17.17
C PRO A 148 -8.61 -10.77 16.07
N GLN A 149 -8.21 -10.84 14.79
CA GLN A 149 -9.14 -10.64 13.67
C GLN A 149 -10.20 -11.75 13.59
N TYR A 150 -9.84 -12.99 13.90
CA TYR A 150 -10.81 -14.10 13.91
C TYR A 150 -11.86 -13.82 14.97
N VAL A 151 -11.41 -13.49 16.18
CA VAL A 151 -12.28 -13.20 17.32
C VAL A 151 -13.22 -12.04 17.01
N LYS A 152 -12.71 -10.91 16.50
CA LYS A 152 -13.52 -9.71 16.21
C LYS A 152 -14.71 -10.04 15.32
N ASP A 153 -14.49 -10.82 14.27
CA ASP A 153 -15.50 -11.01 13.23
C ASP A 153 -16.43 -12.22 13.48
N ILE A 154 -16.05 -13.18 14.32
CA ILE A 154 -16.81 -14.44 14.48
C ILE A 154 -17.35 -14.71 15.89
N LEU A 155 -16.79 -14.06 16.92
CA LEU A 155 -17.15 -14.31 18.32
C LEU A 155 -17.84 -13.11 18.95
N GLU A 156 -18.80 -13.40 19.82
CA GLU A 156 -19.35 -12.40 20.73
C GLU A 156 -18.55 -12.42 22.03
N VAL A 157 -17.80 -11.35 22.26
CA VAL A 157 -16.96 -11.18 23.46
C VAL A 157 -17.18 -9.81 24.09
N ALA A 158 -16.76 -9.66 25.35
CA ALA A 158 -16.74 -8.38 26.04
C ALA A 158 -15.48 -7.55 25.71
N GLY A 159 -14.40 -8.19 25.26
CA GLY A 159 -13.17 -7.51 24.85
C GLY A 159 -12.11 -8.47 24.33
N ILE A 160 -11.12 -7.93 23.62
CA ILE A 160 -10.01 -8.71 23.03
C ILE A 160 -8.69 -8.29 23.69
N VAL A 161 -7.83 -9.26 23.98
CA VAL A 161 -6.44 -9.05 24.38
C VAL A 161 -5.57 -9.80 23.38
N SER A 162 -4.75 -9.08 22.61
CA SER A 162 -3.86 -9.67 21.63
C SER A 162 -2.47 -9.90 22.16
N GLU A 163 -1.93 -11.08 21.86
CA GLU A 163 -0.51 -11.42 21.99
C GLU A 163 0.14 -11.66 20.63
N HIS A 164 -0.49 -11.19 19.54
CA HIS A 164 0.02 -11.43 18.20
C HIS A 164 1.44 -10.84 18.08
N THR A 165 2.35 -11.66 17.58
CA THR A 165 3.76 -11.28 17.39
C THR A 165 4.20 -11.59 15.98
N ARG A 166 5.22 -10.87 15.52
CA ARG A 166 5.93 -11.19 14.29
C ARG A 166 7.27 -11.86 14.57
N GLU A 167 7.65 -12.78 13.71
CA GLU A 167 8.95 -13.44 13.75
C GLU A 167 10.08 -12.41 13.66
N GLY A 168 11.09 -12.55 14.54
CA GLY A 168 12.26 -11.68 14.59
C GLY A 168 12.08 -10.40 15.40
N VAL A 169 10.88 -10.11 15.90
CA VAL A 169 10.55 -8.96 16.78
C VAL A 169 9.50 -9.34 17.84
N GLU A 170 9.69 -10.46 18.52
CA GLU A 170 8.71 -11.03 19.45
C GLU A 170 8.46 -10.20 20.73
N ASP A 171 9.33 -9.23 21.00
CA ASP A 171 9.18 -8.27 22.10
C ASP A 171 8.46 -6.98 21.68
N ALA A 172 8.03 -6.87 20.43
CA ALA A 172 7.23 -5.75 19.92
C ALA A 172 5.73 -5.92 20.23
N LEU A 173 5.05 -4.79 20.45
CA LEU A 173 3.60 -4.69 20.34
C LEU A 173 3.24 -4.38 18.89
N LEU A 174 2.27 -5.09 18.33
CA LEU A 174 1.82 -4.89 16.95
C LEU A 174 0.65 -3.90 16.88
N TYR A 175 0.63 -3.11 15.80
CA TYR A 175 -0.49 -2.22 15.50
C TYR A 175 -1.74 -3.04 15.13
N HIS A 176 -2.81 -2.84 15.90
CA HIS A 176 -4.13 -3.37 15.61
C HIS A 176 -5.17 -2.25 15.53
N SER A 177 -6.15 -2.42 14.64
CA SER A 177 -7.25 -1.48 14.45
C SER A 177 -8.56 -2.24 14.27
N PHE A 178 -9.61 -1.76 14.92
CA PHE A 178 -10.97 -2.11 14.54
C PHE A 178 -11.38 -1.24 13.36
N TRP A 179 -11.13 -1.71 12.14
CA TRP A 179 -11.68 -1.06 10.94
C TRP A 179 -13.20 -1.02 11.04
N TRP A 180 -13.73 0.21 11.12
CA TRP A 180 -15.16 0.46 11.12
C TRP A 180 -15.64 0.59 9.69
N ASP A 181 -16.73 -0.07 9.34
CA ASP A 181 -17.38 0.08 8.04
C ASP A 181 -18.70 0.83 8.12
N GLY A 182 -18.91 1.55 9.22
CA GLY A 182 -20.00 2.48 9.40
C GLY A 182 -21.33 1.83 9.75
N THR A 183 -21.30 0.53 10.07
CA THR A 183 -22.48 -0.26 10.46
C THR A 183 -22.34 -0.94 11.82
N GLU A 184 -21.28 -0.67 12.58
CA GLU A 184 -20.98 -1.38 13.82
C GLU A 184 -22.07 -1.23 14.89
N ALA A 185 -22.91 -2.26 15.03
CA ALA A 185 -23.90 -2.37 16.10
C ALA A 185 -23.27 -2.57 17.50
N LYS A 186 -22.02 -3.07 17.58
CA LYS A 186 -21.31 -3.31 18.85
C LYS A 186 -19.83 -2.96 18.73
N LYS A 187 -19.39 -1.93 19.45
CA LYS A 187 -17.98 -1.55 19.59
C LYS A 187 -17.43 -2.22 20.86
N ILE A 188 -16.31 -2.94 20.76
CA ILE A 188 -15.65 -3.64 21.89
C ILE A 188 -14.27 -3.04 22.19
N PRO A 189 -13.77 -3.13 23.43
CA PRO A 189 -12.38 -2.77 23.75
C PRO A 189 -11.40 -3.84 23.27
N GLY A 190 -10.24 -3.41 22.79
CA GLY A 190 -9.15 -4.28 22.37
C GLY A 190 -7.82 -3.80 22.95
N PHE A 191 -7.05 -4.70 23.55
CA PHE A 191 -5.73 -4.42 24.11
C PHE A 191 -4.66 -5.26 23.42
N VAL A 192 -3.42 -4.78 23.38
CA VAL A 192 -2.24 -5.56 22.96
C VAL A 192 -1.33 -5.70 24.17
N ILE A 193 -0.81 -6.90 24.41
CA ILE A 193 0.13 -7.17 25.50
C ILE A 193 1.40 -7.81 24.96
N TYR A 194 2.49 -7.70 25.71
CA TYR A 194 3.73 -8.39 25.35
C TYR A 194 3.55 -9.91 25.43
N LYS A 195 4.21 -10.62 24.51
CA LYS A 195 4.25 -12.10 24.49
C LYS A 195 4.68 -12.71 25.82
N LYS A 196 5.60 -12.06 26.54
CA LYS A 196 6.06 -12.50 27.87
C LYS A 196 4.92 -12.53 28.90
N ASP A 197 4.03 -11.54 28.86
CA ASP A 197 2.91 -11.44 29.79
C ASP A 197 1.80 -12.42 29.43
N ALA A 198 1.57 -12.63 28.13
CA ALA A 198 0.67 -13.67 27.65
C ALA A 198 1.14 -15.08 28.03
N ASN A 199 2.43 -15.39 27.86
CA ASN A 199 3.04 -16.64 28.30
C ASN A 199 2.90 -16.85 29.81
N TYR A 200 3.05 -15.78 30.60
CA TYR A 200 2.86 -15.82 32.05
C TYR A 200 1.40 -16.12 32.43
N ILE A 201 0.44 -15.47 31.78
CA ILE A 201 -1.00 -15.74 31.97
C ILE A 201 -1.33 -17.21 31.64
N ARG A 202 -0.78 -17.74 30.54
CA ARG A 202 -0.94 -19.16 30.15
C ARG A 202 -0.41 -20.12 31.20
N LYS A 203 0.74 -19.81 31.81
CA LYS A 203 1.29 -20.60 32.92
C LYS A 203 0.30 -20.63 34.10
N LEU A 204 -0.22 -19.48 34.50
CA LEU A 204 -1.18 -19.39 35.60
C LEU A 204 -2.48 -20.17 35.32
N GLN A 205 -2.98 -20.10 34.08
CA GLN A 205 -4.17 -20.87 33.67
C GLN A 205 -3.92 -22.38 33.76
N LYS A 206 -2.74 -22.87 33.31
CA LYS A 206 -2.34 -24.28 33.43
C LYS A 206 -2.23 -24.76 34.88
N GLU A 207 -1.94 -23.85 35.81
CA GLU A 207 -1.94 -24.09 37.25
C GLU A 207 -3.36 -24.05 37.87
N GLY A 208 -4.41 -23.93 37.05
CA GLY A 208 -5.81 -23.88 37.50
C GLY A 208 -6.21 -22.54 38.13
N LYS A 209 -5.42 -21.47 37.93
CA LYS A 209 -5.74 -20.14 38.46
C LYS A 209 -6.79 -19.48 37.57
N ARG A 210 -7.79 -18.87 38.22
CA ARG A 210 -8.76 -17.99 37.56
C ARG A 210 -8.10 -16.65 37.27
N ILE A 211 -8.22 -16.16 36.04
CA ILE A 211 -7.63 -14.89 35.59
C ILE A 211 -8.72 -13.84 35.49
N ILE A 212 -8.62 -12.78 36.30
CA ILE A 212 -9.52 -11.63 36.24
C ILE A 212 -8.70 -10.41 35.85
N VAL A 213 -9.16 -9.70 34.83
CA VAL A 213 -8.59 -8.43 34.38
C VAL A 213 -9.49 -7.26 34.75
N LYS A 214 -8.89 -6.14 35.15
CA LYS A 214 -9.57 -4.85 35.24
C LYS A 214 -9.21 -4.04 33.99
N ALA A 215 -10.21 -3.68 33.20
CA ALA A 215 -10.07 -2.87 32.01
C ALA A 215 -10.64 -1.47 32.27
N HIS A 216 -9.90 -0.46 31.80
CA HIS A 216 -10.33 0.93 31.72
C HIS A 216 -9.98 1.44 30.32
N VAL A 217 -10.96 1.99 29.59
CA VAL A 217 -10.76 2.69 28.31
C VAL A 217 -11.68 3.90 28.31
N SER A 218 -11.09 5.08 28.13
CA SER A 218 -11.78 6.35 27.93
C SER A 218 -11.45 6.86 26.52
N ALA A 219 -12.47 6.93 25.67
CA ALA A 219 -12.36 7.43 24.30
C ALA A 219 -13.64 8.17 23.88
N ASP A 220 -13.49 9.20 23.07
CA ASP A 220 -14.60 9.93 22.47
C ASP A 220 -14.78 9.53 21.01
N PHE A 221 -16.02 9.67 20.52
CA PHE A 221 -16.41 9.45 19.15
C PHE A 221 -17.11 10.70 18.63
N GLY A 222 -16.82 11.10 17.41
CA GLY A 222 -17.38 12.31 16.84
C GLY A 222 -17.47 12.25 15.31
N PRO A 223 -17.70 13.42 14.68
CA PRO A 223 -17.70 13.52 13.23
C PRO A 223 -16.33 13.14 12.65
N GLY A 224 -16.35 12.33 11.60
CA GLY A 224 -15.15 11.81 10.94
C GLY A 224 -14.71 12.66 9.76
N TYR A 225 -13.39 12.73 9.53
CA TYR A 225 -12.80 13.47 8.41
C TYR A 225 -11.55 12.77 7.85
N HIS A 226 -11.41 12.78 6.53
CA HIS A 226 -10.12 12.56 5.89
C HIS A 226 -9.35 13.88 5.88
N TYR A 227 -8.28 13.93 6.68
CA TYR A 227 -7.35 15.05 6.70
C TYR A 227 -6.22 14.79 5.71
N ILE A 228 -6.04 15.69 4.74
CA ILE A 228 -5.08 15.55 3.65
C ILE A 228 -4.25 16.83 3.58
N ALA A 229 -2.93 16.73 3.53
CA ALA A 229 -2.11 17.88 3.14
C ALA A 229 -1.90 17.82 1.63
N GLU A 230 -2.43 18.81 0.94
CA GLU A 230 -2.24 18.98 -0.50
C GLU A 230 -1.17 20.05 -0.72
N CYS A 231 -0.28 19.78 -1.66
CA CYS A 231 0.89 20.60 -1.94
C CYS A 231 1.10 20.73 -3.44
N GLU A 232 1.56 21.89 -3.91
CA GLU A 232 1.96 22.09 -5.30
C GLU A 232 3.20 22.98 -5.48
N ILE A 233 4.06 22.57 -6.43
CA ILE A 233 4.99 23.47 -7.12
C ILE A 233 4.35 23.81 -8.47
N LYS A 234 3.80 25.02 -8.57
CA LYS A 234 3.00 25.44 -9.72
C LYS A 234 3.82 25.46 -11.02
N GLY A 235 3.29 24.81 -12.06
CA GLY A 235 3.82 24.86 -13.41
C GLY A 235 3.27 26.04 -14.23
N THR A 236 3.97 26.40 -15.30
CA THR A 236 3.57 27.50 -16.21
C THR A 236 2.58 27.08 -17.30
N GLY A 237 2.34 25.79 -17.48
CA GLY A 237 1.51 25.21 -18.54
C GLY A 237 0.51 24.17 -18.00
N GLU A 238 0.03 23.32 -18.91
CA GLU A 238 -0.97 22.30 -18.61
C GLU A 238 -0.35 20.98 -18.12
N GLY A 239 -1.15 20.21 -17.39
CA GLY A 239 -0.80 18.89 -16.90
C GLY A 239 -0.14 18.89 -15.52
N GLU A 240 -0.15 17.73 -14.88
CA GLU A 240 0.33 17.55 -13.52
C GLU A 240 1.11 16.23 -13.35
N ILE A 241 2.05 16.23 -12.41
CA ILE A 241 2.68 15.02 -11.86
C ILE A 241 2.17 14.84 -10.44
N LEU A 242 1.80 13.62 -10.08
CA LEU A 242 1.29 13.35 -8.74
C LEU A 242 2.27 12.51 -7.92
N LEU A 243 2.81 13.08 -6.85
CA LEU A 243 3.53 12.34 -5.82
C LEU A 243 2.58 12.04 -4.66
N ILE A 244 2.71 10.89 -4.03
CA ILE A 244 1.85 10.51 -2.92
C ILE A 244 2.61 9.70 -1.87
N ALA A 245 2.30 9.95 -0.61
CA ALA A 245 2.72 9.17 0.55
C ALA A 245 1.64 9.30 1.62
N HIS A 246 1.46 8.30 2.47
CA HIS A 246 0.46 8.39 3.52
C HIS A 246 1.02 8.93 4.83
N LEU A 247 0.20 9.76 5.49
CA LEU A 247 0.52 10.47 6.72
C LEU A 247 -0.19 9.85 7.93
N CYS A 248 -1.00 8.81 7.77
CA CYS A 248 -1.50 8.11 8.95
C CYS A 248 -0.42 7.23 9.59
N HIS A 249 -0.69 6.77 10.82
CA HIS A 249 -0.07 5.67 11.59
C HIS A 249 0.11 6.05 13.08
N PRO A 250 0.20 5.06 14.00
CA PRO A 250 0.48 5.29 15.41
C PRO A 250 1.67 6.23 15.68
N LYS A 251 1.54 6.98 16.77
CA LYS A 251 2.63 7.80 17.34
C LYS A 251 3.91 6.98 17.46
N GLY A 252 5.01 7.54 16.98
CA GLY A 252 6.34 6.95 17.05
C GLY A 252 6.69 6.01 15.91
N GLU A 253 5.77 5.61 15.03
CA GLU A 253 6.11 4.87 13.79
C GLU A 253 6.78 5.82 12.80
N ALA A 254 7.95 5.41 12.31
CA ALA A 254 8.86 6.25 11.54
C ALA A 254 8.93 5.81 10.08
N ASN A 255 9.16 4.52 9.83
CA ASN A 255 9.25 4.00 8.48
C ASN A 255 7.88 3.98 7.81
N ASP A 256 6.83 3.57 8.53
CA ASP A 256 5.46 3.46 8.04
C ASP A 256 4.57 4.64 8.53
N ASN A 257 4.30 5.65 7.71
CA ASN A 257 4.97 6.00 6.45
C ASN A 257 5.59 7.41 6.50
N VAL A 258 6.06 7.84 7.68
CA VAL A 258 6.74 9.16 7.78
C VAL A 258 7.98 9.20 6.89
N SER A 259 8.65 8.07 6.67
CA SER A 259 9.78 7.98 5.75
C SER A 259 9.44 8.43 4.32
N GLY A 260 8.28 8.03 3.78
CA GLY A 260 7.79 8.48 2.47
C GLY A 260 7.45 9.97 2.51
N VAL A 261 6.77 10.41 3.57
CA VAL A 261 6.40 11.82 3.79
C VAL A 261 7.62 12.73 3.77
N VAL A 262 8.62 12.47 4.60
CA VAL A 262 9.79 13.37 4.73
C VAL A 262 10.72 13.31 3.54
N SER A 263 10.80 12.15 2.86
CA SER A 263 11.54 12.03 1.60
C SER A 263 10.92 12.90 0.51
N LEU A 264 9.58 12.97 0.44
CA LEU A 264 8.88 13.88 -0.49
C LEU A 264 9.00 15.34 -0.07
N ILE A 265 8.89 15.68 1.22
CA ILE A 265 9.08 17.06 1.69
C ILE A 265 10.48 17.57 1.30
N GLU A 266 11.52 16.78 1.55
CA GLU A 266 12.90 17.19 1.24
C GLU A 266 13.17 17.20 -0.27
N ALA A 267 12.52 16.33 -1.05
CA ALA A 267 12.54 16.37 -2.51
C ALA A 267 11.92 17.67 -3.06
N LEU A 268 10.73 18.04 -2.59
CA LEU A 268 10.02 19.26 -2.97
C LEU A 268 10.81 20.51 -2.58
N ARG A 269 11.34 20.55 -1.35
CA ARG A 269 12.21 21.63 -0.88
C ARG A 269 13.44 21.78 -1.78
N SER A 270 14.09 20.67 -2.13
CA SER A 270 15.29 20.68 -2.98
C SER A 270 14.99 21.26 -4.36
N ILE A 271 13.90 20.82 -4.99
CA ILE A 271 13.43 21.36 -6.28
C ILE A 271 13.15 22.86 -6.15
N LYS A 272 12.33 23.25 -5.17
CA LYS A 272 11.89 24.64 -4.99
C LYS A 272 13.06 25.59 -4.71
N HIS A 273 13.99 25.16 -3.86
CA HIS A 273 15.22 25.89 -3.55
C HIS A 273 16.06 26.15 -4.79
N LEU A 274 16.27 25.13 -5.63
CA LEU A 274 17.05 25.28 -6.86
C LEU A 274 16.34 26.16 -7.90
N ILE A 275 15.01 26.10 -7.99
CA ILE A 275 14.21 27.02 -8.83
C ILE A 275 14.37 28.46 -8.34
N ASN A 276 14.24 28.71 -7.04
CA ASN A 276 14.37 30.05 -6.46
C ASN A 276 15.78 30.64 -6.68
N LYS A 277 16.81 29.79 -6.75
CA LYS A 277 18.18 30.19 -7.10
C LYS A 277 18.43 30.40 -8.60
N GLY A 278 17.49 30.01 -9.47
CA GLY A 278 17.69 30.02 -10.92
C GLY A 278 18.62 28.92 -11.44
N GLU A 279 18.87 27.88 -10.64
CA GLU A 279 19.68 26.71 -11.05
C GLU A 279 18.85 25.62 -11.74
N LEU A 280 17.53 25.65 -11.53
CA LEU A 280 16.51 24.89 -12.23
C LEU A 280 15.47 25.84 -12.83
N ASP A 281 15.01 25.51 -14.03
CA ASP A 281 13.93 26.25 -14.69
C ASP A 281 12.59 25.99 -13.97
N PRO A 282 11.66 26.96 -13.98
CA PRO A 282 10.29 26.71 -13.56
C PRO A 282 9.66 25.55 -14.34
N PRO A 283 8.89 24.66 -13.68
CA PRO A 283 8.31 23.52 -14.35
C PRO A 283 7.21 23.93 -15.33
N LEU A 284 7.06 23.17 -16.42
CA LEU A 284 5.94 23.35 -17.36
C LEU A 284 4.64 22.79 -16.76
N ARG A 285 4.71 21.59 -16.17
CA ARG A 285 3.57 20.92 -15.51
C ARG A 285 3.63 21.14 -14.02
N THR A 286 2.48 21.18 -13.37
CA THR A 286 2.43 21.32 -11.90
C THR A 286 2.93 20.03 -11.24
N ILE A 287 3.82 20.13 -10.26
CA ILE A 287 4.16 19.00 -9.38
C ILE A 287 3.20 19.05 -8.20
N ARG A 288 2.21 18.16 -8.17
CA ARG A 288 1.26 18.02 -7.06
C ARG A 288 1.73 16.90 -6.13
N THR A 289 1.55 17.09 -4.83
CA THR A 289 1.87 16.09 -3.82
C THR A 289 0.72 15.96 -2.83
N LEU A 290 0.35 14.73 -2.50
CA LEU A 290 -0.70 14.43 -1.52
C LEU A 290 -0.11 13.65 -0.35
N PHE A 291 -0.40 14.12 0.87
CA PHE A 291 -0.16 13.38 2.10
C PHE A 291 -1.49 12.96 2.71
N VAL A 292 -1.83 11.68 2.61
CA VAL A 292 -3.20 11.15 2.79
C VAL A 292 -3.31 10.14 3.94
N PRO A 293 -4.51 9.87 4.47
CA PRO A 293 -4.77 8.65 5.22
C PRO A 293 -4.92 7.46 4.25
N GLU A 294 -4.03 6.48 4.34
CA GLU A 294 -4.02 5.28 3.49
C GLU A 294 -5.27 4.39 3.72
N ILE A 295 -5.97 3.84 2.75
CA ILE A 295 -6.10 4.18 1.32
C ILE A 295 -7.29 5.14 1.13
N TYR A 296 -8.13 5.27 2.18
CA TYR A 296 -9.42 5.95 2.13
C TYR A 296 -9.30 7.42 1.72
N GLY A 297 -8.23 8.10 2.14
CA GLY A 297 -7.94 9.49 1.76
C GLY A 297 -7.72 9.66 0.27
N SER A 298 -7.01 8.72 -0.36
CA SER A 298 -6.80 8.71 -1.81
C SER A 298 -8.11 8.55 -2.56
N VAL A 299 -8.95 7.61 -2.13
CA VAL A 299 -10.28 7.38 -2.73
C VAL A 299 -11.18 8.61 -2.56
N ALA A 300 -11.25 9.19 -1.35
CA ALA A 300 -12.06 10.36 -1.07
C ALA A 300 -11.59 11.59 -1.89
N TYR A 301 -10.29 11.82 -1.96
CA TYR A 301 -9.72 12.93 -2.74
C TYR A 301 -10.03 12.80 -4.24
N LEU A 302 -9.76 11.62 -4.82
CA LEU A 302 -9.88 11.40 -6.26
C LEU A 302 -11.34 11.31 -6.72
N SER A 303 -12.23 10.73 -5.93
CA SER A 303 -13.66 10.64 -6.26
C SER A 303 -14.33 12.01 -6.35
N GLN A 304 -13.92 12.97 -5.52
CA GLN A 304 -14.43 14.34 -5.55
C GLN A 304 -13.77 15.23 -6.62
N ARG A 305 -12.68 14.78 -7.25
CA ARG A 305 -11.85 15.56 -8.19
C ARG A 305 -11.57 14.78 -9.47
N SER A 306 -12.60 14.13 -10.02
CA SER A 306 -12.48 13.34 -11.26
C SER A 306 -11.99 14.14 -12.46
N ASN A 307 -12.17 15.46 -12.46
CA ASN A 307 -11.62 16.37 -13.47
C ASN A 307 -10.08 16.44 -13.46
N LEU A 308 -9.41 16.11 -12.36
CA LEU A 308 -7.94 16.09 -12.28
C LEU A 308 -7.33 14.85 -12.96
N HIS A 309 -8.10 13.77 -13.09
CA HIS A 309 -7.56 12.47 -13.53
C HIS A 309 -6.90 12.53 -14.90
N SER A 310 -7.49 13.28 -15.84
CA SER A 310 -6.95 13.45 -17.19
C SER A 310 -5.76 14.40 -17.26
N ALA A 311 -5.62 15.32 -16.30
CA ALA A 311 -4.50 16.26 -16.24
C ALA A 311 -3.24 15.61 -15.67
N ILE A 312 -3.37 14.59 -14.83
CA ILE A 312 -2.23 13.90 -14.21
C ILE A 312 -1.62 12.92 -15.20
N VAL A 313 -0.37 13.19 -15.62
CA VAL A 313 0.28 12.42 -16.69
C VAL A 313 0.99 11.16 -16.16
N GLY A 314 1.35 11.13 -14.88
CA GLY A 314 1.94 10.00 -14.19
C GLY A 314 2.10 10.24 -12.69
N GLY A 315 2.08 9.16 -11.91
CA GLY A 315 2.19 9.19 -10.45
C GLY A 315 3.43 8.48 -9.91
N LEU A 316 3.80 8.78 -8.67
CA LEU A 316 4.79 8.02 -7.90
C LEU A 316 4.38 7.96 -6.42
N ASN A 317 4.27 6.75 -5.89
CA ASN A 317 3.99 6.49 -4.48
C ASN A 317 5.28 6.17 -3.72
N LEU A 318 5.53 6.83 -2.58
CA LEU A 318 6.57 6.43 -1.64
C LEU A 318 5.93 5.78 -0.42
N ASP A 319 6.26 4.52 -0.18
CA ASP A 319 5.82 3.80 1.02
C ASP A 319 6.99 3.10 1.70
N MET A 320 7.14 3.23 3.01
CA MET A 320 8.14 2.52 3.79
C MET A 320 9.55 2.59 3.19
N VAL A 321 10.05 3.80 2.91
CA VAL A 321 11.28 4.02 2.11
C VAL A 321 12.54 4.31 2.93
N GLY A 322 12.44 4.39 4.26
CA GLY A 322 13.50 4.91 5.13
C GLY A 322 14.28 3.88 5.93
N GLN A 323 13.82 2.64 6.03
CA GLN A 323 14.42 1.65 6.91
C GLN A 323 15.86 1.28 6.51
N SER A 324 16.68 1.02 7.52
CA SER A 324 17.95 0.33 7.31
C SER A 324 17.69 -1.08 6.82
N LEU A 325 18.11 -1.37 5.59
CA LEU A 325 17.92 -2.69 4.97
C LEU A 325 18.56 -3.80 5.82
N ASP A 326 19.72 -3.56 6.44
CA ASP A 326 20.40 -4.57 7.26
C ASP A 326 19.67 -4.84 8.57
N LYS A 327 19.02 -3.82 9.15
CA LYS A 327 18.20 -4.00 10.36
C LYS A 327 16.88 -4.69 10.01
N SER A 328 16.21 -4.31 8.93
CA SER A 328 14.88 -4.83 8.58
C SER A 328 14.88 -6.17 7.86
N GLY A 329 15.98 -6.50 7.16
CA GLY A 329 16.04 -7.61 6.22
C GLY A 329 15.47 -7.30 4.83
N GLY A 330 15.05 -6.04 4.60
CA GLY A 330 14.38 -5.62 3.37
C GLY A 330 15.31 -5.39 2.18
N SER A 331 14.70 -4.97 1.07
CA SER A 331 15.36 -4.54 -0.16
C SER A 331 14.73 -3.24 -0.67
N PHE A 332 15.47 -2.42 -1.41
CA PHE A 332 14.92 -1.25 -2.09
C PHE A 332 14.23 -1.65 -3.41
N LEU A 333 12.91 -1.55 -3.47
CA LEU A 333 12.10 -2.10 -4.55
C LEU A 333 11.38 -1.01 -5.33
N VAL A 334 11.25 -1.24 -6.63
CA VAL A 334 10.35 -0.49 -7.52
C VAL A 334 9.24 -1.44 -7.95
N GLU A 335 8.05 -1.23 -7.41
CA GLU A 335 6.85 -1.97 -7.77
C GLU A 335 6.24 -1.40 -9.06
N LYS A 336 5.93 -2.30 -10.00
CA LYS A 336 5.38 -1.96 -11.31
C LYS A 336 3.88 -1.68 -11.26
N GLU A 337 3.38 -1.04 -12.31
CA GLU A 337 1.93 -0.92 -12.56
C GLU A 337 1.29 -2.31 -12.79
N PRO A 338 0.00 -2.49 -12.47
CA PRO A 338 -0.74 -3.73 -12.68
C PRO A 338 -0.79 -4.16 -14.15
N TRP A 339 -1.02 -5.45 -14.40
CA TRP A 339 -1.10 -6.00 -15.76
C TRP A 339 -2.27 -5.42 -16.58
N SER A 340 -3.34 -5.07 -15.88
CA SER A 340 -4.59 -4.49 -16.39
C SER A 340 -4.46 -3.02 -16.78
N ALA A 341 -3.62 -2.24 -16.07
CA ALA A 341 -3.33 -0.84 -16.35
C ALA A 341 -1.82 -0.52 -16.49
N PRO A 342 -1.14 -1.03 -17.53
CA PRO A 342 0.28 -0.76 -17.76
C PRO A 342 0.56 0.72 -18.03
N GLY A 343 1.71 1.19 -17.56
CA GLY A 343 2.18 2.56 -17.73
C GLY A 343 3.67 2.65 -17.99
N PHE A 344 4.16 3.86 -18.29
CA PHE A 344 5.59 4.13 -18.48
C PHE A 344 6.34 4.38 -17.16
N THR A 345 5.62 4.55 -16.05
CA THR A 345 6.17 5.16 -14.83
C THR A 345 7.17 4.23 -14.16
N SER A 346 6.88 2.93 -14.07
CA SER A 346 7.85 1.98 -13.49
C SER A 346 9.12 1.86 -14.34
N SER A 347 9.02 1.97 -15.67
CA SER A 347 10.20 1.99 -16.55
C SER A 347 11.09 3.19 -16.31
N LEU A 348 10.48 4.37 -16.14
CA LEU A 348 11.23 5.57 -15.83
C LEU A 348 11.84 5.49 -14.42
N VAL A 349 11.06 5.09 -13.41
CA VAL A 349 11.54 4.98 -12.02
C VAL A 349 12.67 3.94 -11.91
N ASN A 350 12.54 2.79 -12.58
CA ASN A 350 13.62 1.80 -12.62
C ASN A 350 14.90 2.34 -13.26
N TYR A 351 14.79 3.13 -14.33
CA TYR A 351 15.95 3.76 -14.95
C TYR A 351 16.58 4.83 -14.04
N LEU A 352 15.77 5.65 -13.36
CA LEU A 352 16.25 6.70 -12.46
C LEU A 352 16.89 6.14 -11.18
N LYS A 353 16.36 5.01 -10.67
CA LYS A 353 16.92 4.31 -9.52
C LYS A 353 18.41 4.01 -9.71
N ASP A 354 18.83 3.60 -10.91
CA ASP A 354 20.23 3.21 -11.16
C ASP A 354 21.24 4.36 -10.93
N PHE A 355 20.79 5.61 -10.90
CA PHE A 355 21.63 6.77 -10.59
C PHE A 355 21.83 7.00 -9.09
N VAL A 356 20.97 6.44 -8.24
CA VAL A 356 21.02 6.59 -6.78
C VAL A 356 21.49 5.32 -6.06
N ILE A 357 21.62 4.19 -6.77
CA ILE A 357 22.15 2.95 -6.17
C ILE A 357 23.66 3.11 -5.93
N PRO A 358 24.13 2.95 -4.68
CA PRO A 358 25.55 3.02 -4.37
C PRO A 358 26.27 1.79 -4.92
N HIS A 359 27.45 2.02 -5.49
CA HIS A 359 28.32 0.98 -6.02
C HIS A 359 29.73 1.09 -5.44
N TYR A 360 30.29 -0.04 -5.00
CA TYR A 360 31.71 -0.16 -4.72
C TYR A 360 32.48 -0.30 -6.05
N LYS A 361 33.47 0.55 -6.27
CA LYS A 361 34.34 0.49 -7.45
C LYS A 361 35.41 -0.59 -7.24
N GLY A 362 35.46 -1.55 -8.16
CA GLY A 362 36.50 -2.56 -8.18
C GLY A 362 37.85 -2.02 -8.66
N THR A 363 38.76 -2.94 -8.96
CA THR A 363 40.13 -2.64 -9.46
C THR A 363 40.15 -2.01 -10.87
N SER A 364 39.02 -1.98 -11.56
CA SER A 364 38.84 -1.36 -12.88
C SER A 364 37.56 -0.51 -12.91
N PRO A 365 37.52 0.61 -13.66
CA PRO A 365 36.35 1.48 -13.75
C PRO A 365 35.05 0.81 -14.23
N VAL A 366 35.14 -0.33 -14.92
CA VAL A 366 33.97 -1.10 -15.40
C VAL A 366 33.43 -2.08 -14.35
N ILE A 367 34.18 -2.35 -13.28
CA ILE A 367 33.78 -3.28 -12.23
C ILE A 367 33.08 -2.48 -11.13
N GLN A 368 31.78 -2.70 -10.99
CA GLN A 368 30.94 -2.06 -9.99
C GLN A 368 30.11 -3.12 -9.25
N TYR A 369 30.10 -3.06 -7.92
CA TYR A 369 29.33 -3.97 -7.08
C TYR A 369 28.27 -3.17 -6.33
N PRO A 370 26.96 -3.44 -6.52
CA PRO A 370 25.93 -2.78 -5.75
C PRO A 370 26.12 -3.03 -4.26
N SER A 371 26.06 -1.98 -3.46
CA SER A 371 26.30 -2.05 -2.02
C SER A 371 25.01 -2.32 -1.21
N ILE A 372 23.86 -2.42 -1.88
CA ILE A 372 22.57 -2.67 -1.25
C ILE A 372 21.76 -3.72 -2.02
N ARG A 373 20.76 -4.31 -1.36
CA ARG A 373 19.76 -5.17 -2.01
C ARG A 373 18.69 -4.29 -2.65
N TYR A 374 18.49 -4.47 -3.96
CA TYR A 374 17.47 -3.73 -4.71
C TYR A 374 16.91 -4.59 -5.85
N SER A 375 15.69 -4.30 -6.26
CA SER A 375 15.06 -5.00 -7.39
C SER A 375 13.93 -4.18 -8.02
N SER A 376 13.26 -4.75 -9.01
CA SER A 376 11.91 -4.36 -9.42
C SER A 376 10.98 -5.55 -9.21
N THR A 377 9.78 -5.29 -8.71
CA THR A 377 8.78 -6.31 -8.39
C THR A 377 7.52 -6.14 -9.22
N PRO A 378 6.78 -7.23 -9.48
CA PRO A 378 5.42 -7.13 -10.00
C PRO A 378 4.50 -6.35 -9.05
N PHE A 379 3.38 -5.86 -9.58
CA PHE A 379 2.32 -5.24 -8.80
C PHE A 379 1.80 -6.19 -7.71
N SER A 380 1.78 -5.72 -6.47
CA SER A 380 1.26 -6.42 -5.30
C SER A 380 0.01 -5.73 -4.76
N GLY A 381 -0.04 -4.40 -4.84
CA GLY A 381 -1.20 -3.59 -4.44
C GLY A 381 -1.29 -3.28 -2.95
N GLY A 382 -0.16 -2.93 -2.32
CA GLY A 382 -0.08 -2.69 -0.87
C GLY A 382 -0.29 -1.26 -0.36
N SER A 383 -0.49 -0.25 -1.21
CA SER A 383 -0.50 1.17 -0.82
C SER A 383 -1.38 2.03 -1.75
N ASP A 384 -1.36 3.36 -1.60
CA ASP A 384 -2.23 4.31 -2.33
C ASP A 384 -2.12 4.25 -3.86
N HIS A 385 -1.03 3.69 -4.41
CA HIS A 385 -0.87 3.49 -5.86
C HIS A 385 -1.95 2.58 -6.45
N ILE A 386 -2.66 1.78 -5.65
CA ILE A 386 -3.80 1.02 -6.15
C ILE A 386 -4.89 1.97 -6.67
N VAL A 387 -5.24 3.02 -5.94
CA VAL A 387 -6.34 3.91 -6.34
C VAL A 387 -6.00 4.63 -7.64
N LEU A 388 -4.73 5.03 -7.79
CA LEU A 388 -4.23 5.75 -8.96
C LEU A 388 -4.22 4.85 -10.21
N ASN A 389 -3.75 3.61 -10.07
CA ASN A 389 -3.67 2.66 -11.17
C ASN A 389 -5.02 2.03 -11.57
N ASP A 390 -6.10 2.27 -10.81
CA ASP A 390 -7.42 1.77 -11.20
C ASP A 390 -7.75 2.20 -12.64
N PRO A 391 -8.14 1.28 -13.55
CA PRO A 391 -8.43 1.64 -14.94
C PRO A 391 -9.48 2.74 -15.14
N TYR A 392 -10.35 3.01 -14.14
CA TYR A 392 -11.26 4.15 -14.19
C TYR A 392 -10.59 5.49 -13.87
N VAL A 393 -9.61 5.50 -12.96
CA VAL A 393 -8.81 6.69 -12.61
C VAL A 393 -7.74 6.90 -13.68
N GLY A 394 -7.06 5.82 -14.06
CA GLY A 394 -6.17 5.76 -15.21
C GLY A 394 -4.87 6.52 -15.03
N ILE A 395 -4.39 6.75 -13.81
CA ILE A 395 -3.13 7.45 -13.53
C ILE A 395 -2.03 6.39 -13.35
N PRO A 396 -1.18 6.13 -14.38
CA PRO A 396 -0.13 5.13 -14.23
C PRO A 396 0.80 5.55 -13.10
N THR A 397 1.02 4.65 -12.14
CA THR A 397 1.75 4.98 -10.90
C THR A 397 2.61 3.80 -10.47
N SER A 398 3.91 4.04 -10.36
CA SER A 398 4.84 3.11 -9.71
C SER A 398 4.97 3.43 -8.23
N MET A 399 5.40 2.45 -7.43
CA MET A 399 5.71 2.65 -6.02
C MET A 399 7.18 2.32 -5.75
N ILE A 400 7.83 3.15 -4.94
CA ILE A 400 9.09 2.79 -4.28
C ILE A 400 8.75 2.31 -2.88
N ILE A 401 9.27 1.12 -2.53
CA ILE A 401 9.02 0.49 -1.24
C ILE A 401 10.26 -0.24 -0.72
N GLN A 402 10.38 -0.38 0.61
CA GLN A 402 11.26 -1.36 1.20
C GLN A 402 10.49 -2.54 1.78
N TRP A 403 10.73 -3.72 1.24
CA TRP A 403 10.06 -4.95 1.67
C TRP A 403 11.01 -6.16 1.56
N PRO A 404 10.86 -7.20 2.40
CA PRO A 404 10.06 -7.25 3.64
C PRO A 404 10.61 -6.34 4.75
N ASP A 405 9.75 -5.91 5.68
CA ASP A 405 10.18 -5.19 6.88
C ASP A 405 9.69 -5.91 8.16
N LYS A 406 10.62 -6.43 8.95
CA LYS A 406 10.27 -7.09 10.22
C LYS A 406 9.66 -6.13 11.25
N PHE A 407 9.89 -4.83 11.14
CA PHE A 407 9.40 -3.82 12.08
C PHE A 407 8.03 -3.24 11.71
N TYR A 408 7.54 -3.50 10.50
CA TYR A 408 6.25 -3.01 9.96
C TYR A 408 5.10 -3.13 10.98
N HIS A 409 4.26 -2.10 11.15
CA HIS A 409 3.11 -2.11 12.06
C HIS A 409 3.47 -2.57 13.49
N SER A 410 4.51 -1.98 14.08
CA SER A 410 4.94 -2.36 15.42
C SER A 410 5.59 -1.23 16.20
N SER A 411 5.58 -1.36 17.53
CA SER A 411 6.30 -0.49 18.45
C SER A 411 7.82 -0.41 18.26
N LYS A 412 8.39 -1.21 17.34
CA LYS A 412 9.80 -1.21 16.96
C LYS A 412 10.06 -0.50 15.63
N ASP A 413 9.02 -0.08 14.91
CA ASP A 413 9.19 0.91 13.85
C ASP A 413 9.52 2.25 14.51
N LYS A 414 10.78 2.66 14.41
CA LYS A 414 11.36 3.77 15.15
C LYS A 414 12.45 4.46 14.34
N VAL A 415 12.68 5.74 14.65
CA VAL A 415 13.72 6.57 14.01
C VAL A 415 15.10 5.93 14.11
N GLU A 416 15.41 5.22 15.19
CA GLU A 416 16.73 4.58 15.34
C GLU A 416 16.97 3.45 14.34
N ASN A 417 15.92 2.96 13.66
CA ASN A 417 16.01 1.96 12.61
C ASN A 417 16.06 2.56 11.19
N ILE A 418 15.91 3.87 11.06
CA ILE A 418 15.98 4.60 9.79
C ILE A 418 17.44 4.74 9.35
N ASP A 419 17.66 4.57 8.05
CA ASP A 419 18.91 4.88 7.36
C ASP A 419 18.75 6.24 6.64
N PRO A 420 19.49 7.29 7.01
CA PRO A 420 19.44 8.58 6.31
C PRO A 420 19.66 8.42 4.79
N GLU A 421 20.54 7.52 4.36
CA GLU A 421 20.80 7.30 2.94
C GLU A 421 19.65 6.59 2.23
N ALA A 422 18.81 5.85 2.96
CA ALA A 422 17.57 5.30 2.39
C ALA A 422 16.57 6.40 2.03
N LEU A 423 16.35 7.35 2.95
CA LEU A 423 15.53 8.54 2.70
C LEU A 423 16.09 9.34 1.52
N LYS A 424 17.42 9.53 1.48
CA LYS A 424 18.09 10.25 0.38
C LYS A 424 17.84 9.58 -0.97
N ARG A 425 18.04 8.25 -1.07
CA ARG A 425 17.82 7.49 -2.32
C ARG A 425 16.39 7.63 -2.82
N ALA A 426 15.40 7.46 -1.93
CA ALA A 426 14.00 7.56 -2.30
C ALA A 426 13.60 8.99 -2.70
N GLY A 427 13.99 9.99 -1.90
CA GLY A 427 13.72 11.40 -2.14
C GLY A 427 14.36 11.93 -3.42
N ILE A 428 15.63 11.60 -3.69
CA ILE A 428 16.28 11.98 -4.94
C ILE A 428 15.62 11.30 -6.14
N THR A 429 15.27 10.01 -6.04
CA THR A 429 14.56 9.32 -7.13
C THR A 429 13.22 10.00 -7.43
N ALA A 430 12.47 10.37 -6.39
CA ALA A 430 11.20 11.09 -6.54
C ALA A 430 11.40 12.50 -7.13
N ALA A 431 12.43 13.23 -6.70
CA ALA A 431 12.75 14.55 -7.22
C ALA A 431 13.15 14.51 -8.70
N LEU A 432 13.99 13.54 -9.09
CA LEU A 432 14.35 13.28 -10.48
C LEU A 432 13.12 12.97 -11.31
N TYR A 433 12.29 12.03 -10.86
CA TYR A 433 11.07 11.62 -11.55
C TYR A 433 10.12 12.80 -11.77
N ALA A 434 9.80 13.53 -10.70
CA ALA A 434 8.88 14.66 -10.73
C ALA A 434 9.38 15.78 -11.64
N TYR A 435 10.61 16.26 -11.41
CA TYR A 435 11.14 17.40 -12.15
C TYR A 435 11.37 17.09 -13.64
N MET A 436 11.81 15.87 -13.96
CA MET A 436 11.98 15.47 -15.35
C MET A 436 10.67 15.45 -16.12
N LEU A 437 9.59 14.89 -15.54
CA LEU A 437 8.29 14.89 -16.19
C LEU A 437 7.67 16.30 -16.22
N ALA A 438 7.88 17.08 -15.16
CA ALA A 438 7.38 18.44 -15.07
C ALA A 438 8.03 19.39 -16.10
N THR A 439 9.25 19.10 -16.55
CA THR A 439 9.97 19.86 -17.58
C THR A 439 10.06 19.15 -18.93
N ALA A 440 9.46 17.97 -19.07
CA ALA A 440 9.60 17.14 -20.27
C ALA A 440 9.00 17.84 -21.50
N GLN A 441 9.82 17.93 -22.54
CA GLN A 441 9.45 18.30 -23.90
C GLN A 441 9.44 17.07 -24.82
N GLU A 442 9.03 17.22 -26.07
CA GLU A 442 8.94 16.12 -27.04
C GLU A 442 10.22 15.26 -27.12
N LYS A 443 11.41 15.89 -27.12
CA LYS A 443 12.69 15.16 -27.14
C LYS A 443 12.88 14.29 -25.90
N ASP A 444 12.47 14.77 -24.73
CA ASP A 444 12.56 14.00 -23.49
C ASP A 444 11.56 12.84 -23.50
N VAL A 445 10.33 13.05 -23.99
CA VAL A 445 9.32 11.99 -24.14
C VAL A 445 9.77 10.90 -25.11
N ASN A 446 10.41 11.26 -26.21
CA ASN A 446 11.02 10.26 -27.12
C ASN A 446 12.09 9.40 -26.41
N ASN A 447 12.94 10.01 -25.56
CA ASN A 447 13.92 9.24 -24.80
C ASN A 447 13.27 8.34 -23.73
N ILE A 448 12.19 8.80 -23.09
CA ILE A 448 11.38 7.95 -22.20
C ILE A 448 10.80 6.76 -22.97
N GLY A 449 10.32 6.98 -24.19
CA GLY A 449 9.85 5.92 -25.08
C GLY A 449 10.92 4.86 -25.40
N GLU A 450 12.18 5.28 -25.59
CA GLU A 450 13.30 4.33 -25.75
C GLU A 450 13.58 3.54 -24.46
N ILE A 451 13.50 4.17 -23.28
CA ILE A 451 13.66 3.48 -21.99
C ILE A 451 12.60 2.38 -21.87
N VAL A 452 11.34 2.70 -22.11
CA VAL A 452 10.22 1.73 -22.06
C VAL A 452 10.45 0.60 -23.08
N LEU A 453 10.86 0.93 -24.31
CA LEU A 453 11.12 -0.07 -25.35
C LEU A 453 12.28 -1.02 -24.97
N LEU A 454 13.35 -0.50 -24.38
CA LEU A 454 14.49 -1.31 -23.97
C LEU A 454 14.13 -2.21 -22.79
N GLU A 455 13.36 -1.71 -21.82
CA GLU A 455 12.85 -2.56 -20.75
C GLU A 455 11.90 -3.63 -21.29
N ALA A 456 11.03 -3.29 -22.26
CA ALA A 456 10.13 -4.24 -22.91
C ALA A 456 10.88 -5.44 -23.49
N LYS A 457 11.96 -5.15 -24.24
CA LYS A 457 12.85 -6.18 -24.80
C LYS A 457 13.50 -7.02 -23.72
N ARG A 458 14.05 -6.38 -22.67
CA ARG A 458 14.68 -7.08 -21.54
C ARG A 458 13.69 -8.03 -20.87
N THR A 459 12.50 -7.55 -20.50
CA THR A 459 11.48 -8.36 -19.82
C THR A 459 11.01 -9.53 -20.67
N LEU A 460 10.80 -9.34 -21.98
CA LEU A 460 10.40 -10.44 -22.86
C LEU A 460 11.48 -11.52 -22.96
N LEU A 461 12.75 -11.13 -23.08
CA LEU A 461 13.87 -12.06 -23.13
C LEU A 461 14.06 -12.78 -21.78
N GLU A 462 13.90 -12.08 -20.66
CA GLU A 462 13.95 -12.67 -19.32
C GLU A 462 12.83 -13.69 -19.11
N GLU A 463 11.59 -13.36 -19.51
CA GLU A 463 10.46 -14.27 -19.44
C GLU A 463 10.69 -15.52 -20.31
N LYS A 464 11.12 -15.33 -21.57
CA LYS A 464 11.47 -16.43 -22.49
C LYS A 464 12.57 -17.32 -21.90
N LYS A 465 13.64 -16.72 -21.36
CA LYS A 465 14.73 -17.43 -20.70
C LYS A 465 14.23 -18.24 -19.51
N ASN A 466 13.43 -17.65 -18.63
CA ASN A 466 12.92 -18.31 -17.42
C ASN A 466 12.02 -19.51 -17.78
N GLN A 467 11.17 -19.37 -18.80
CA GLN A 467 10.34 -20.48 -19.29
C GLN A 467 11.21 -21.62 -19.87
N LEU A 468 12.13 -21.32 -20.78
CA LEU A 468 13.00 -22.34 -21.38
C LEU A 468 13.86 -23.08 -20.35
N ILE A 469 14.41 -22.37 -19.37
CA ILE A 469 15.27 -22.98 -18.34
C ILE A 469 14.46 -23.79 -17.33
N ASN A 470 13.33 -23.26 -16.84
CA ASN A 470 12.61 -23.87 -15.72
C ASN A 470 11.59 -24.92 -16.17
N THR A 471 10.98 -24.75 -17.36
CA THR A 471 9.91 -25.63 -17.83
C THR A 471 10.22 -26.34 -19.15
N GLY A 472 11.28 -25.94 -19.85
CA GLY A 472 11.64 -26.50 -21.16
C GLY A 472 10.64 -26.16 -22.28
N THR A 473 9.64 -25.32 -22.01
CA THR A 473 8.50 -25.05 -22.88
C THR A 473 8.18 -23.56 -22.90
N LEU A 474 7.77 -23.04 -24.06
CA LEU A 474 7.36 -21.64 -24.21
C LEU A 474 5.84 -21.50 -24.13
N LYS A 475 5.37 -20.79 -23.10
CA LYS A 475 3.97 -20.40 -22.94
C LYS A 475 3.70 -19.11 -23.73
N PHE A 476 3.16 -19.25 -24.95
CA PHE A 476 2.89 -18.12 -25.84
C PHE A 476 2.00 -17.05 -25.21
N GLU A 477 0.97 -17.43 -24.46
CA GLU A 477 0.04 -16.48 -23.85
C GLU A 477 0.71 -15.53 -22.86
N ARG A 478 1.70 -16.03 -22.12
CA ARG A 478 2.50 -15.22 -21.18
C ARG A 478 3.39 -14.23 -21.92
N LEU A 479 4.06 -14.67 -22.99
CA LEU A 479 4.85 -13.78 -23.84
C LEU A 479 3.98 -12.71 -24.51
N LYS A 480 2.77 -13.09 -24.95
CA LYS A 480 1.77 -12.18 -25.51
C LYS A 480 1.24 -11.19 -24.47
N LEU A 481 1.10 -11.60 -23.21
CA LEU A 481 0.74 -10.71 -22.11
C LEU A 481 1.82 -9.64 -21.90
N VAL A 482 3.09 -10.03 -21.85
CA VAL A 482 4.23 -9.10 -21.78
C VAL A 482 4.25 -8.16 -22.99
N TYR A 483 4.01 -8.69 -24.19
CA TYR A 483 3.88 -7.87 -25.41
C TYR A 483 2.80 -6.79 -25.29
N ASN A 484 1.59 -7.18 -24.87
CA ASN A 484 0.46 -6.27 -24.71
C ASN A 484 0.69 -5.25 -23.59
N TYR A 485 1.36 -5.65 -22.50
CA TYR A 485 1.74 -4.76 -21.41
C TYR A 485 2.57 -3.59 -21.94
N TYR A 486 3.68 -3.89 -22.62
CA TYR A 486 4.56 -2.84 -23.11
C TYR A 486 4.03 -2.09 -24.33
N LEU A 487 3.09 -2.67 -25.09
CA LEU A 487 2.35 -1.92 -26.11
C LEU A 487 1.57 -0.76 -25.47
N LYS A 488 0.85 -1.03 -24.37
CA LYS A 488 0.13 0.00 -23.61
C LYS A 488 1.09 0.96 -22.89
N ALA A 489 2.19 0.46 -22.31
CA ALA A 489 3.19 1.30 -21.66
C ALA A 489 3.80 2.32 -22.64
N ILE A 490 4.16 1.90 -23.86
CA ILE A 490 4.66 2.81 -24.92
C ILE A 490 3.59 3.83 -25.29
N GLN A 491 2.32 3.43 -25.42
CA GLN A 491 1.23 4.38 -25.71
C GLN A 491 1.04 5.41 -24.60
N SER A 492 1.25 5.01 -23.34
CA SER A 492 1.03 5.87 -22.18
C SER A 492 1.95 7.09 -22.12
N ILE A 493 3.11 7.08 -22.80
CA ILE A 493 4.02 8.26 -22.83
C ILE A 493 3.38 9.49 -23.48
N ARG A 494 2.35 9.29 -24.33
CA ARG A 494 1.57 10.36 -24.97
C ARG A 494 0.84 11.24 -23.96
N LYS A 495 0.62 10.74 -22.74
CA LYS A 495 0.07 11.55 -21.64
C LYS A 495 1.00 12.69 -21.26
N ILE A 496 2.31 12.51 -21.40
CA ILE A 496 3.28 13.55 -21.06
C ILE A 496 3.21 14.65 -22.12
N VAL A 497 3.51 14.31 -23.37
CA VAL A 497 3.36 15.16 -24.55
C VAL A 497 2.80 14.28 -25.66
N ASP A 498 1.78 14.77 -26.39
CA ASP A 498 1.17 14.00 -27.47
C ASP A 498 2.13 13.94 -28.68
N ILE A 499 2.87 12.84 -28.79
CA ILE A 499 3.83 12.57 -29.87
C ILE A 499 3.42 11.33 -30.67
N ASP A 500 3.93 11.21 -31.90
CA ASP A 500 3.77 9.99 -32.68
C ASP A 500 4.63 8.84 -32.12
N VAL A 501 3.98 7.87 -31.48
CA VAL A 501 4.60 6.67 -30.93
C VAL A 501 4.67 5.49 -31.92
N SER A 502 4.13 5.65 -33.14
CA SER A 502 4.10 4.60 -34.16
C SER A 502 5.48 3.99 -34.46
N PRO A 503 6.59 4.76 -34.51
CA PRO A 503 7.92 4.19 -34.72
C PRO A 503 8.35 3.23 -33.60
N LEU A 504 8.08 3.57 -32.34
CA LEU A 504 8.39 2.73 -31.18
C LEU A 504 7.55 1.44 -31.21
N LEU A 505 6.25 1.56 -31.49
CA LEU A 505 5.34 0.42 -31.59
C LEU A 505 5.73 -0.55 -32.71
N LYS A 506 6.13 -0.04 -33.88
CA LYS A 506 6.64 -0.86 -34.99
C LYS A 506 7.89 -1.63 -34.59
N ARG A 507 8.85 -0.98 -33.94
CA ARG A 507 10.08 -1.63 -33.44
C ARG A 507 9.78 -2.67 -32.38
N TRP A 508 8.85 -2.40 -31.46
CA TRP A 508 8.42 -3.37 -30.46
C TRP A 508 7.77 -4.60 -31.09
N THR A 509 6.84 -4.37 -32.01
CA THR A 509 6.11 -5.43 -32.73
C THR A 509 7.05 -6.30 -33.56
N SER A 510 8.00 -5.68 -34.26
CA SER A 510 9.02 -6.40 -35.03
C SER A 510 9.92 -7.24 -34.13
N PHE A 511 10.36 -6.69 -32.99
CA PHE A 511 11.19 -7.43 -32.04
C PHE A 511 10.44 -8.63 -31.47
N TYR A 512 9.21 -8.42 -30.99
CA TYR A 512 8.36 -9.51 -30.48
C TYR A 512 8.20 -10.62 -31.52
N ARG A 513 7.82 -10.29 -32.76
CA ARG A 513 7.64 -11.27 -33.85
C ARG A 513 8.90 -12.09 -34.13
N ASN A 514 10.06 -11.44 -34.14
CA ASN A 514 11.34 -12.12 -34.36
C ASN A 514 11.68 -13.06 -33.20
N GLU A 515 11.37 -12.68 -31.95
CA GLU A 515 11.66 -13.50 -30.78
C GLU A 515 10.74 -14.72 -30.63
N ILE A 516 9.51 -14.65 -31.14
CA ILE A 516 8.54 -15.75 -31.05
C ILE A 516 8.52 -16.66 -32.29
N SER A 517 9.16 -16.27 -33.39
CA SER A 517 9.19 -17.10 -34.61
C SER A 517 10.04 -18.35 -34.39
N GLY A 518 9.44 -19.53 -34.40
CA GLY A 518 10.15 -20.81 -34.56
C GLY A 518 9.97 -21.90 -33.49
N GLN A 519 9.26 -21.65 -32.38
CA GLN A 519 8.98 -22.68 -31.35
C GLN A 519 7.68 -22.34 -30.61
N ILE A 520 6.53 -22.60 -31.25
CA ILE A 520 5.22 -22.34 -30.66
C ILE A 520 4.48 -23.68 -30.56
N GLU A 521 4.31 -24.16 -29.33
CA GLU A 521 3.15 -25.02 -29.07
C GLU A 521 1.94 -24.11 -28.92
N ASP A 522 1.01 -24.20 -29.86
CA ASP A 522 -0.32 -23.63 -29.73
C ASP A 522 -1.05 -24.42 -28.63
N THR A 523 -0.89 -24.00 -27.38
CA THR A 523 -1.75 -24.47 -26.28
C THR A 523 -3.07 -23.70 -26.34
N ILE A 524 -3.81 -23.86 -27.44
CA ILE A 524 -5.22 -23.49 -27.49
C ILE A 524 -5.95 -24.53 -26.64
N LYS A 525 -6.01 -24.33 -25.31
CA LYS A 525 -6.99 -25.03 -24.49
C LYS A 525 -8.37 -24.68 -25.07
N GLU A 526 -9.17 -25.67 -25.45
CA GLU A 526 -10.59 -25.46 -25.74
C GLU A 526 -11.26 -24.94 -24.47
N ARG A 527 -11.55 -23.63 -24.46
CA ARG A 527 -12.08 -22.93 -23.29
C ARG A 527 -13.61 -22.93 -23.36
N ARG A 528 -14.24 -23.44 -22.31
CA ARG A 528 -15.68 -23.25 -22.10
C ARG A 528 -15.95 -21.75 -21.98
N ARG A 529 -16.74 -21.19 -22.90
CA ARG A 529 -17.19 -19.80 -22.82
C ARG A 529 -18.30 -19.71 -21.78
N SER A 530 -17.97 -19.28 -20.56
CA SER A 530 -18.99 -18.63 -19.73
C SER A 530 -19.48 -17.40 -20.47
N SER A 531 -20.80 -17.19 -20.57
CA SER A 531 -21.36 -15.97 -21.15
C SER A 531 -21.51 -14.84 -20.12
N VAL A 532 -21.15 -15.09 -18.86
CA VAL A 532 -21.41 -14.16 -17.76
C VAL A 532 -20.35 -13.05 -17.74
N VAL A 533 -20.82 -11.82 -17.94
CA VAL A 533 -20.02 -10.60 -17.90
C VAL A 533 -20.51 -9.75 -16.73
N TYR A 534 -19.57 -9.24 -15.95
CA TYR A 534 -19.86 -8.34 -14.83
C TYR A 534 -19.45 -6.90 -15.14
N ILE A 535 -20.13 -5.96 -14.51
CA ILE A 535 -19.74 -4.55 -14.43
C ILE A 535 -19.49 -4.18 -12.97
N ARG A 536 -18.58 -3.22 -12.75
CA ARG A 536 -18.29 -2.67 -11.42
C ARG A 536 -19.31 -1.62 -11.06
N ASN A 537 -19.76 -1.62 -9.81
CA ASN A 537 -20.60 -0.57 -9.26
C ASN A 537 -19.78 0.64 -8.77
N PHE A 538 -18.48 0.45 -8.52
CA PHE A 538 -17.59 1.47 -7.96
C PHE A 538 -16.34 1.68 -8.82
N LYS A 539 -15.87 2.93 -8.88
CA LYS A 539 -14.66 3.37 -9.59
C LYS A 539 -13.44 3.40 -8.64
N SER A 540 -13.30 2.37 -7.83
CA SER A 540 -12.20 2.22 -6.87
C SER A 540 -11.82 0.74 -6.71
N PRO A 541 -10.60 0.44 -6.21
CA PRO A 541 -10.13 -0.92 -5.95
C PRO A 541 -10.77 -1.58 -4.71
N VAL A 542 -12.03 -1.27 -4.39
CA VAL A 542 -12.72 -1.84 -3.23
C VAL A 542 -12.87 -3.36 -3.38
N THR A 543 -12.48 -4.10 -2.34
CA THR A 543 -12.63 -5.56 -2.27
C THR A 543 -13.78 -5.94 -1.33
N TRP A 544 -14.24 -7.19 -1.43
CA TRP A 544 -15.33 -7.70 -0.58
C TRP A 544 -14.99 -7.56 0.91
N TRP A 545 -13.70 -7.59 1.28
CA TRP A 545 -13.23 -7.44 2.66
C TRP A 545 -13.65 -6.11 3.29
N VAL A 546 -13.56 -5.02 2.52
CA VAL A 546 -13.95 -3.66 2.96
C VAL A 546 -15.47 -3.58 3.18
N ARG A 547 -16.24 -4.40 2.48
CA ARG A 547 -17.72 -4.41 2.49
C ARG A 547 -18.32 -5.66 3.14
N LYS A 548 -17.52 -6.40 3.92
CA LYS A 548 -17.92 -7.68 4.51
C LYS A 548 -19.14 -7.58 5.43
N ASN A 549 -19.46 -6.37 5.92
CA ASN A 549 -20.63 -6.17 6.77
C ASN A 549 -21.99 -6.21 6.06
N ILE A 550 -21.99 -6.13 4.72
CA ILE A 550 -23.19 -6.37 3.91
C ILE A 550 -23.64 -7.85 4.01
N LEU A 551 -22.69 -8.76 4.22
CA LEU A 551 -22.97 -10.18 4.40
C LEU A 551 -23.67 -10.43 5.74
N SER A 552 -24.64 -11.37 5.73
CA SER A 552 -25.23 -11.89 6.98
C SER A 552 -24.17 -12.49 7.90
N LYS A 553 -24.48 -12.65 9.19
CA LYS A 553 -23.53 -13.22 10.17
C LYS A 553 -23.01 -14.61 9.75
N GLU A 554 -23.86 -15.43 9.14
CA GLU A 554 -23.49 -16.77 8.67
C GLU A 554 -22.61 -16.71 7.42
N GLU A 555 -23.00 -15.93 6.42
CA GLU A 555 -22.21 -15.74 5.19
C GLU A 555 -20.84 -15.13 5.48
N ARG A 556 -20.77 -14.16 6.40
CA ARG A 556 -19.51 -13.56 6.82
C ARG A 556 -18.59 -14.59 7.47
N ARG A 557 -19.12 -15.46 8.34
CA ARG A 557 -18.33 -16.54 8.95
C ARG A 557 -17.78 -17.49 7.89
N ASP A 558 -18.59 -17.86 6.90
CA ASP A 558 -18.17 -18.68 5.76
C ASP A 558 -17.10 -17.99 4.90
N ALA A 559 -17.28 -16.71 4.57
CA ALA A 559 -16.32 -15.91 3.83
C ALA A 559 -14.97 -15.79 4.54
N LEU A 560 -14.98 -15.64 5.86
CA LEU A 560 -13.75 -15.56 6.66
C LEU A 560 -13.05 -16.90 6.78
N LYS A 561 -13.80 -18.01 6.94
CA LYS A 561 -13.23 -19.36 6.89
C LYS A 561 -12.53 -19.59 5.57
N PHE A 562 -13.20 -19.24 4.48
CA PHE A 562 -12.64 -19.29 3.15
C PHE A 562 -11.34 -18.48 3.09
N HIS A 563 -11.37 -17.17 3.35
CA HIS A 563 -10.23 -16.28 3.23
C HIS A 563 -9.00 -16.69 4.05
N PHE A 564 -9.21 -17.07 5.32
CA PHE A 564 -8.13 -17.46 6.23
C PHE A 564 -7.67 -18.91 6.08
N GLY A 565 -8.49 -19.76 5.48
CA GLY A 565 -8.14 -21.14 5.14
C GLY A 565 -7.26 -21.27 3.91
N LEU A 566 -7.18 -20.23 3.06
CA LEU A 566 -6.39 -20.26 1.82
C LEU A 566 -4.89 -20.24 2.08
N LYS A 567 -4.17 -21.15 1.40
CA LYS A 567 -2.71 -21.06 1.29
C LYS A 567 -2.31 -19.91 0.37
N ASN A 568 -1.11 -19.36 0.55
CA ASN A 568 -0.60 -18.30 -0.34
C ASN A 568 -0.58 -18.72 -1.82
N SER A 569 -0.32 -20.00 -2.12
CA SER A 569 -0.33 -20.54 -3.49
C SER A 569 -1.72 -20.68 -4.11
N GLU A 570 -2.77 -20.52 -3.32
CA GLU A 570 -4.16 -20.62 -3.76
C GLU A 570 -4.81 -19.24 -3.95
N LYS A 571 -4.10 -18.17 -3.58
CA LYS A 571 -4.55 -16.79 -3.70
C LYS A 571 -4.15 -16.23 -5.05
N PHE A 572 -4.98 -15.34 -5.57
CA PHE A 572 -4.67 -14.48 -6.70
C PHE A 572 -4.76 -13.02 -6.28
N ASN A 573 -4.26 -12.10 -7.11
CA ASN A 573 -4.31 -10.68 -6.86
C ASN A 573 -5.76 -10.17 -6.99
N GLU A 574 -6.40 -9.96 -5.85
CA GLU A 574 -7.78 -9.47 -5.72
C GLU A 574 -8.00 -8.11 -6.39
N ILE A 575 -6.98 -7.24 -6.36
CA ILE A 575 -7.03 -5.91 -6.97
C ILE A 575 -6.98 -6.01 -8.49
N GLU A 576 -6.12 -6.89 -9.02
CA GLU A 576 -6.03 -7.19 -10.44
C GLU A 576 -7.35 -7.75 -10.98
N PHE A 577 -8.01 -8.63 -10.22
CA PHE A 577 -9.37 -9.09 -10.53
C PHE A 577 -10.33 -7.91 -10.67
N ILE A 578 -10.38 -7.00 -9.68
CA ILE A 578 -11.28 -5.84 -9.71
C ILE A 578 -11.01 -4.99 -10.94
N TYR A 579 -9.76 -4.72 -11.30
CA TYR A 579 -9.42 -3.95 -12.50
C TYR A 579 -9.85 -4.60 -13.82
N LEU A 580 -9.91 -5.92 -13.87
CA LEU A 580 -10.27 -6.65 -15.09
C LEU A 580 -11.78 -6.74 -15.33
N VAL A 581 -12.61 -6.44 -14.31
CA VAL A 581 -14.07 -6.34 -14.44
C VAL A 581 -14.45 -5.04 -15.17
N ASP A 582 -14.46 -5.10 -16.50
CA ASP A 582 -14.62 -3.93 -17.38
C ASP A 582 -15.94 -3.92 -18.17
N GLY A 583 -16.87 -4.82 -17.87
CA GLY A 583 -18.11 -4.98 -18.64
C GLY A 583 -17.93 -5.60 -20.02
N ARG A 584 -16.76 -6.15 -20.33
CA ARG A 584 -16.45 -6.79 -21.62
C ARG A 584 -15.94 -8.22 -21.43
N ARG A 585 -15.06 -8.46 -20.45
CA ARG A 585 -14.53 -9.79 -20.15
C ARG A 585 -15.56 -10.66 -19.43
N THR A 586 -15.60 -11.93 -19.80
CA THR A 586 -16.33 -12.94 -19.03
C THR A 586 -15.54 -13.28 -17.76
N ILE A 587 -16.19 -13.84 -16.74
CA ILE A 587 -15.47 -14.31 -15.53
C ILE A 587 -14.38 -15.33 -15.87
N GLU A 588 -14.57 -16.11 -16.92
CA GLU A 588 -13.58 -17.09 -17.37
C GLU A 588 -12.40 -16.40 -18.05
N ASP A 589 -12.64 -15.34 -18.83
CA ASP A 589 -11.55 -14.54 -19.42
C ASP A 589 -10.69 -13.88 -18.34
N ILE A 590 -11.31 -13.39 -17.26
CA ILE A 590 -10.60 -12.78 -16.12
C ILE A 590 -9.75 -13.83 -15.40
N LYS A 591 -10.31 -15.00 -15.08
CA LYS A 591 -9.56 -16.11 -14.46
C LYS A 591 -8.35 -16.51 -15.29
N ASN A 592 -8.56 -16.76 -16.59
CA ASN A 592 -7.48 -17.13 -17.51
C ASN A 592 -6.42 -16.03 -17.59
N PHE A 593 -6.81 -14.76 -17.56
CA PHE A 593 -5.86 -13.65 -17.52
C PHE A 593 -5.01 -13.70 -16.25
N LEU A 594 -5.62 -13.88 -15.08
CA LEU A 594 -4.92 -13.95 -13.79
C LEU A 594 -3.96 -15.14 -13.73
N GLU A 595 -4.37 -16.32 -14.20
CA GLU A 595 -3.50 -17.50 -14.27
C GLU A 595 -2.25 -17.26 -15.14
N VAL A 596 -2.43 -16.59 -16.27
CA VAL A 596 -1.31 -16.17 -17.13
C VAL A 596 -0.49 -15.05 -16.46
N ALA A 597 -1.13 -14.10 -15.77
CA ALA A 597 -0.48 -12.98 -15.11
C ALA A 597 0.40 -13.41 -13.91
N GLU A 598 -0.05 -14.41 -13.18
CA GLU A 598 0.56 -14.89 -11.94
C GLU A 598 1.35 -16.21 -12.13
N ASN A 599 1.30 -16.76 -13.35
CA ASN A 599 2.00 -17.98 -13.77
C ASN A 599 1.71 -19.19 -12.87
N HIS A 600 0.47 -19.34 -12.42
CA HIS A 600 -0.02 -20.53 -11.71
C HIS A 600 -1.51 -20.76 -12.02
N GLU A 601 -2.00 -21.99 -11.88
CA GLU A 601 -3.42 -22.30 -12.06
C GLU A 601 -4.21 -21.90 -10.80
N ILE A 602 -5.36 -21.25 -11.00
CA ILE A 602 -6.22 -20.80 -9.91
C ILE A 602 -7.30 -21.86 -9.72
N ASN A 603 -7.47 -22.31 -8.48
CA ASN A 603 -8.53 -23.25 -8.13
C ASN A 603 -9.92 -22.64 -8.49
N PRO A 604 -10.71 -23.30 -9.37
CA PRO A 604 -12.01 -22.78 -9.79
C PRO A 604 -13.00 -22.54 -8.65
N GLU A 605 -12.98 -23.36 -7.59
CA GLU A 605 -13.88 -23.19 -6.44
C GLU A 605 -13.54 -21.90 -5.68
N ILE A 606 -12.24 -21.64 -5.49
CA ILE A 606 -11.75 -20.42 -4.84
C ILE A 606 -12.12 -19.19 -5.66
N TYR A 607 -11.86 -19.24 -6.96
CA TYR A 607 -12.20 -18.15 -7.86
C TYR A 607 -13.70 -17.86 -7.87
N ASN A 608 -14.54 -18.89 -8.03
CA ASN A 608 -15.99 -18.72 -8.05
C ASN A 608 -16.53 -18.21 -6.71
N LYS A 609 -15.98 -18.66 -5.58
CA LYS A 609 -16.35 -18.15 -4.26
C LYS A 609 -16.00 -16.68 -4.11
N TYR A 610 -14.82 -16.26 -4.58
CA TYR A 610 -14.45 -14.85 -4.57
C TYR A 610 -15.38 -13.99 -5.43
N VAL A 611 -15.75 -14.46 -6.63
CA VAL A 611 -16.75 -13.80 -7.50
C VAL A 611 -18.09 -13.67 -6.78
N GLU A 612 -18.59 -14.75 -6.14
CA GLU A 612 -19.83 -14.75 -5.36
C GLU A 612 -19.79 -13.72 -4.24
N LEU A 613 -18.70 -13.67 -3.46
CA LEU A 613 -18.55 -12.70 -2.37
C LEU A 613 -18.52 -11.26 -2.88
N THR A 614 -17.85 -11.02 -4.02
CA THR A 614 -17.77 -9.70 -4.65
C THR A 614 -19.13 -9.24 -5.19
N GLU A 615 -19.93 -10.16 -5.74
CA GLU A 615 -21.31 -9.92 -6.18
C GLU A 615 -22.24 -9.64 -4.98
N LYS A 616 -22.21 -10.48 -3.94
CA LYS A 616 -23.03 -10.33 -2.72
C LYS A 616 -22.75 -9.05 -1.94
N THR A 617 -21.51 -8.57 -1.96
CA THR A 617 -21.12 -7.30 -1.34
C THR A 617 -21.43 -6.07 -2.22
N GLY A 618 -22.06 -6.29 -3.38
CA GLY A 618 -22.51 -5.23 -4.27
C GLY A 618 -21.39 -4.51 -5.01
N ILE A 619 -20.19 -5.07 -5.07
CA ILE A 619 -19.03 -4.45 -5.74
C ILE A 619 -19.13 -4.64 -7.25
N ILE A 620 -19.60 -5.81 -7.67
CA ILE A 620 -19.89 -6.13 -9.06
C ILE A 620 -21.35 -6.55 -9.20
N LYS A 621 -21.90 -6.38 -10.41
CA LYS A 621 -23.21 -6.94 -10.78
C LYS A 621 -23.18 -7.48 -12.20
N ARG A 622 -24.09 -8.40 -12.52
CA ARG A 622 -24.17 -8.97 -13.87
C ARG A 622 -24.60 -7.90 -14.86
N LYS A 623 -23.96 -7.89 -16.02
CA LYS A 623 -24.30 -6.96 -17.09
C LYS A 623 -25.68 -7.30 -17.66
N GLY A 624 -26.66 -6.41 -17.47
CA GLY A 624 -28.03 -6.59 -17.92
C GLY A 624 -29.05 -6.68 -16.78
N GLU A 625 -28.56 -6.81 -15.53
CA GLU A 625 -29.29 -6.51 -14.29
C GLU A 625 -29.07 -5.06 -13.87
#